data_AF-A0AA42E8H6-F1
#
_entry.id   AF-A0AA42E8H6-F1
#
_cell.length_a   1.000
_cell.length_b   1.000
_cell.length_c   1.000
_cell.angle_alpha   90.00
_cell.angle_beta   90.00
_cell.angle_gamma   90.00
#
_symmetry.space_group_name_H-M   'P 1'
#
loop_
_entity.id
_entity.type
_entity.pdbx_description
1 polymer ?
#
loop_
_entity_poly.entity_id
_entity_poly.type
_entity_poly.pdbx_seq_one_letter_code
_entity_poly.pdbx_strand_id
1 'polypeptide(L)'
;MRALLVTAGLAAAIVAAGASAGHAQVPSPVGPIYPWCADYGGRGGGGTNCYFANLWQCQQAVSGNGGFCYENPFAWSQAPAGVARPRKAKRHSG
;
A
#
# COMPACT_ATOMS: atom_id res chain seq x y z
N MET A 1 -4.63 51.57 -29.67
CA MET A 1 -3.72 52.07 -28.61
C MET A 1 -4.42 52.33 -27.26
N ARG A 2 -5.54 51.67 -26.95
CA ARG A 2 -6.19 51.70 -25.61
C ARG A 2 -6.56 50.31 -25.08
N ALA A 3 -6.37 49.27 -25.90
CA ALA A 3 -6.64 47.87 -25.54
C ALA A 3 -5.38 47.09 -25.12
N LEU A 4 -4.19 47.71 -25.20
CA LEU A 4 -2.91 47.08 -24.83
C LEU A 4 -2.49 47.39 -23.37
N LEU A 5 -3.28 48.18 -22.64
CA LEU A 5 -3.03 48.51 -21.23
C LEU A 5 -3.97 47.78 -20.25
N VAL A 6 -4.82 46.87 -20.73
CA VAL A 6 -5.72 46.08 -19.87
C VAL A 6 -5.10 44.71 -19.53
N THR A 7 -4.12 44.24 -20.29
CA THR A 7 -3.43 42.97 -20.02
C THR A 7 -2.27 43.08 -19.02
N ALA A 8 -1.80 44.29 -18.71
CA ALA A 8 -0.71 44.52 -17.77
C ALA A 8 -1.16 44.65 -16.30
N GLY A 9 -2.47 44.69 -16.03
CA GLY A 9 -3.03 44.98 -14.71
C GLY A 9 -3.41 43.77 -13.85
N LEU A 10 -3.31 42.54 -14.36
CA LEU A 10 -3.67 41.32 -13.63
C LEU A 10 -2.45 40.51 -13.16
N ALA A 11 -1.33 41.18 -12.92
CA ALA A 11 -0.21 40.61 -12.16
C ALA A 11 -0.26 41.10 -10.71
N ALA A 12 -1.40 40.93 -10.04
CA ALA A 12 -1.52 41.19 -8.61
C ALA A 12 -1.16 39.91 -7.86
N ALA A 13 0.06 39.89 -7.34
CA ALA A 13 0.68 38.84 -6.57
C ALA A 13 -0.21 38.33 -5.43
N ILE A 14 -0.56 37.04 -5.48
CA ILE A 14 -1.05 36.31 -4.31
C ILE A 14 0.13 35.50 -3.75
N VAL A 15 1.04 36.17 -3.05
CA VAL A 15 2.00 35.50 -2.16
C VAL A 15 1.42 35.60 -0.75
N ALA A 16 0.40 34.77 -0.48
CA ALA A 16 -0.18 34.65 0.85
C ALA A 16 0.59 33.58 1.63
N ALA A 17 1.52 34.07 2.44
CA ALA A 17 2.01 33.52 3.71
C ALA A 17 2.03 32.00 3.89
N GLY A 18 3.23 31.42 3.78
CA GLY A 18 3.55 30.14 4.39
C GLY A 18 3.53 30.26 5.92
N ALA A 19 2.40 29.93 6.54
CA ALA A 19 2.37 29.48 7.91
C ALA A 19 2.46 27.94 7.88
N SER A 20 3.65 27.40 8.06
CA SER A 20 3.81 25.99 8.41
C SER A 20 3.22 25.79 9.79
N ALA A 21 1.90 25.56 9.86
CA ALA A 21 1.30 24.93 11.03
C ALA A 21 2.09 23.64 11.24
N GLY A 22 2.83 23.57 12.35
CA GLY A 22 3.55 22.37 12.74
C GLY A 22 2.53 21.26 12.87
N HIS A 23 2.41 20.42 11.84
CA HIS A 23 1.60 19.22 11.91
C HIS A 23 2.28 18.35 12.97
N ALA A 24 1.67 18.28 14.15
CA ALA A 24 1.96 17.22 15.10
C ALA A 24 1.84 15.92 14.31
N GLN A 25 2.95 15.19 14.18
CA GLN A 25 2.99 13.91 13.47
C GLN A 25 2.19 12.94 14.34
N VAL A 26 0.87 12.91 14.18
CA VAL A 26 0.04 11.91 14.82
C VAL A 26 0.46 10.58 14.19
N PRO A 27 0.85 9.57 14.97
CA PRO A 27 1.15 8.25 14.41
C PRO A 27 -0.05 7.81 13.57
N SER A 28 0.13 7.77 12.25
CA SER A 28 -0.90 7.22 11.39
C SER A 28 -1.04 5.76 11.78
N PRO A 29 -2.25 5.27 12.08
CA PRO A 29 -2.44 3.85 12.28
C PRO A 29 -1.83 3.13 11.07
N VAL A 30 -0.92 2.19 11.33
CA VAL A 30 -0.38 1.31 10.30
C VAL A 30 -1.61 0.72 9.60
N GLY A 31 -1.72 0.94 8.29
CA GLY A 31 -2.88 0.51 7.52
C GLY A 31 -3.19 -0.98 7.71
N PRO A 32 -4.39 -1.44 7.32
CA PRO A 32 -4.77 -2.83 7.50
C PRO A 32 -3.73 -3.77 6.89
N ILE A 33 -3.26 -4.73 7.69
CA ILE A 33 -2.30 -5.74 7.25
C ILE A 33 -3.08 -6.89 6.66
N TYR A 34 -2.97 -7.04 5.35
CA TYR A 34 -3.70 -8.03 4.57
C TYR A 34 -2.96 -9.38 4.57
N PRO A 35 -3.70 -10.51 4.58
CA PRO A 35 -3.11 -11.84 4.74
C PRO A 35 -2.49 -12.45 3.48
N TRP A 36 -2.68 -11.86 2.29
CA TRP A 36 -2.17 -12.43 1.04
C TRP A 36 -1.35 -11.44 0.22
N CYS A 37 -0.25 -11.94 -0.34
CA CYS A 37 0.64 -11.21 -1.24
C CYS A 37 0.75 -11.90 -2.59
N ALA A 38 0.83 -11.10 -3.66
CA ALA A 38 1.22 -11.52 -4.99
C ALA A 38 2.69 -11.18 -5.23
N ASP A 39 3.47 -12.16 -5.68
CA ASP A 39 4.78 -11.96 -6.29
C ASP A 39 4.64 -12.11 -7.80
N TYR A 40 4.93 -11.06 -8.55
CA TYR A 40 4.79 -11.10 -10.02
C TYR A 40 6.03 -11.67 -10.72
N GLY A 41 7.12 -11.92 -10.00
CA GLY A 41 8.37 -12.45 -10.56
C GLY A 41 8.99 -11.59 -11.68
N GLY A 42 10.11 -12.06 -12.23
CA GLY A 42 10.80 -11.42 -13.36
C GLY A 42 12.32 -11.49 -13.26
N ARG A 43 13.03 -11.37 -14.39
CA ARG A 43 14.50 -11.51 -14.49
C ARG A 43 15.31 -10.56 -13.59
N GLY A 44 14.68 -9.53 -12.99
CA GLY A 44 15.29 -8.57 -12.08
C GLY A 44 14.64 -8.45 -10.71
N GLY A 45 13.78 -9.39 -10.30
CA GLY A 45 12.94 -9.26 -9.11
C GLY A 45 11.67 -8.46 -9.43
N GLY A 46 10.56 -9.16 -9.60
CA GLY A 46 9.26 -8.53 -9.83
C GLY A 46 8.79 -7.73 -8.62
N GLY A 47 7.79 -6.86 -8.84
CA GLY A 47 7.11 -6.20 -7.74
C GLY A 47 6.32 -7.19 -6.87
N THR A 48 6.15 -6.84 -5.60
CA THR A 48 5.28 -7.55 -4.65
C THR A 48 4.10 -6.66 -4.29
N ASN A 49 2.89 -7.22 -4.25
CA ASN A 49 1.69 -6.51 -3.78
C ASN A 49 0.98 -7.33 -2.69
N CYS A 50 0.92 -6.80 -1.48
CA CYS A 50 0.35 -7.46 -0.29
C CYS A 50 -1.05 -7.00 0.09
N TYR A 51 -1.78 -6.26 -0.76
CA TYR A 51 -3.07 -5.67 -0.38
C TYR A 51 -4.29 -6.57 -0.64
N PHE A 52 -4.14 -7.89 -0.50
CA PHE A 52 -5.22 -8.85 -0.77
C PHE A 52 -5.80 -9.45 0.51
N ALA A 53 -7.11 -9.24 0.72
CA ALA A 53 -7.83 -9.83 1.85
C ALA A 53 -8.01 -11.35 1.73
N ASN A 54 -8.07 -11.87 0.51
CA ASN A 54 -8.38 -13.27 0.23
C ASN A 54 -7.45 -13.83 -0.86
N LEU A 55 -7.11 -15.12 -0.76
CA LEU A 55 -6.29 -15.81 -1.76
C LEU A 55 -6.90 -15.71 -3.16
N TRP A 56 -8.24 -15.83 -3.26
CA TRP A 56 -8.96 -15.68 -4.52
C TRP A 56 -8.66 -14.35 -5.22
N GLN A 57 -8.66 -13.24 -4.47
CA GLN A 57 -8.38 -11.92 -5.04
C GLN A 57 -6.95 -11.82 -5.56
N CYS A 58 -5.99 -12.39 -4.82
CA CYS A 58 -4.61 -12.49 -5.28
C CYS A 58 -4.51 -13.34 -6.57
N GLN A 59 -5.19 -14.49 -6.61
CA GLN A 59 -5.21 -15.38 -7.77
C GLN A 59 -5.79 -14.71 -9.01
N GLN A 60 -6.84 -13.91 -8.84
CA GLN A 60 -7.39 -13.10 -9.94
C GLN A 60 -6.38 -12.06 -10.44
N ALA A 61 -5.59 -11.45 -9.55
CA ALA A 61 -4.59 -10.46 -9.93
C ALA A 61 -3.39 -11.05 -10.68
N VAL A 62 -2.94 -12.26 -10.31
CA VAL A 62 -1.85 -12.95 -11.03
C VAL A 62 -2.33 -13.69 -12.28
N SER A 63 -3.63 -13.96 -12.38
CA SER A 63 -4.24 -14.52 -13.59
C SER A 63 -4.05 -13.57 -14.77
N GLY A 64 -3.39 -14.04 -15.83
CA GLY A 64 -3.07 -13.23 -17.01
C GLY A 64 -1.84 -12.32 -16.86
N ASN A 65 -1.45 -11.94 -15.64
CA ASN A 65 -0.26 -11.13 -15.38
C ASN A 65 1.01 -11.97 -15.12
N GLY A 66 0.85 -13.22 -14.66
CA GLY A 66 1.95 -14.07 -14.20
C GLY A 66 2.28 -13.87 -12.72
N GLY A 67 3.08 -14.78 -12.16
CA GLY A 67 3.46 -14.77 -10.74
C GLY A 67 2.75 -15.81 -9.87
N PHE A 68 2.85 -15.66 -8.55
CA PHE A 68 2.23 -16.55 -7.57
C PHE A 68 1.78 -15.81 -6.30
N CYS A 69 0.86 -16.45 -5.56
CA CYS A 69 0.33 -15.94 -4.31
C CYS A 69 0.94 -16.65 -3.11
N TYR A 70 1.22 -15.91 -2.04
CA TYR A 70 1.71 -16.44 -0.78
C TYR A 70 1.10 -15.72 0.44
N GLU A 71 1.10 -16.39 1.59
CA GLU A 71 0.60 -15.85 2.85
C GLU A 71 1.53 -14.73 3.35
N ASN A 72 0.98 -13.58 3.71
CA ASN A 72 1.74 -12.47 4.26
C ASN A 72 2.27 -12.83 5.66
N PRO A 73 3.59 -12.90 5.89
CA PRO A 73 4.16 -13.25 7.19
C PRO A 73 3.84 -12.20 8.28
N PHE A 74 3.63 -10.94 7.89
CA PHE A 74 3.33 -9.87 8.84
C PHE A 74 1.88 -9.97 9.37
N ALA A 75 0.93 -10.48 8.57
CA ALA A 75 -0.46 -10.60 8.99
C ALA A 75 -0.65 -11.45 10.25
N TRP A 76 0.21 -12.44 10.46
CA TRP A 76 0.15 -13.33 11.63
C TRP A 76 0.90 -12.78 12.85
N SER A 77 1.77 -11.80 12.64
CA SER A 77 2.56 -11.15 13.69
C SER A 77 1.73 -10.13 14.48
N GLN A 78 0.62 -9.66 13.92
CA GLN A 78 -0.37 -8.79 14.57
C GLN A 78 -1.54 -9.55 15.20
N ALA A 79 -1.54 -10.89 15.21
CA ALA A 79 -2.51 -11.62 16.02
C ALA A 79 -2.30 -11.21 17.50
N PRO A 80 -3.35 -10.73 18.21
CA PRO A 80 -3.22 -10.39 19.62
C PRO A 80 -2.63 -11.59 20.35
N ALA A 81 -1.63 -11.34 21.20
CA ALA A 81 -0.94 -12.36 22.00
C ALA A 81 -1.97 -13.16 22.80
N GLY A 82 -2.45 -14.27 22.25
CA GLY A 82 -3.59 -14.99 22.81
C GLY A 82 -4.25 -15.98 21.84
N VAL A 83 -4.20 -15.74 20.53
CA VAL A 83 -4.71 -16.72 19.55
C VAL A 83 -3.57 -17.55 19.00
N ALA A 84 -3.06 -18.48 19.81
CA ALA A 84 -2.16 -19.51 19.34
C ALA A 84 -2.91 -20.41 18.34
N ARG A 85 -2.59 -20.31 17.04
CA ARG A 85 -3.13 -21.20 16.01
C ARG A 85 -2.65 -22.63 16.31
N PRO A 86 -3.52 -23.66 16.31
CA PRO A 86 -3.07 -25.03 16.44
C PRO A 86 -2.12 -25.35 15.28
N ARG A 87 -0.85 -25.58 15.58
CA ARG A 87 0.12 -26.07 14.59
C ARG A 87 -0.41 -27.42 14.11
N LYS A 88 -0.86 -27.53 12.85
CA LYS A 88 -1.10 -28.85 12.25
C LYS A 88 0.22 -29.62 12.33
N ALA A 89 0.29 -30.59 13.23
CA ALA A 89 1.43 -31.47 13.36
C ALA A 89 1.62 -32.19 12.03
N LYS A 90 2.80 -32.02 11.41
CA LYS A 90 3.21 -32.82 10.25
C LYS A 90 3.26 -34.28 10.67
N ARG A 91 2.23 -35.06 10.33
CA ARG A 91 2.31 -36.52 10.32
C ARG A 91 3.28 -36.92 9.19
N HIS A 92 4.49 -37.30 9.56
CA HIS A 92 5.34 -38.11 8.71
C HIS A 92 4.75 -39.52 8.68
N SER A 93 4.19 -39.92 7.55
CA SER A 93 3.88 -41.32 7.26
C SER A 93 4.99 -41.81 6.34
N GLY A 94 5.78 -42.75 6.86
CA GLY A 94 6.71 -43.56 6.07
C GLY A 94 5.98 -44.67 5.32
#